data_AF-A0A534QRP8-F1
#
_entry.id   AF-A0A534QRP8-F1
#
_cell.length_a   1.000
_cell.length_b   1.000
_cell.length_c   1.000
_cell.angle_alpha   90.00
_cell.angle_beta   90.00
_cell.angle_gamma   90.00
#
_symmetry.space_group_name_H-M   'P 1'
#
loop_
_entity.id
_entity.type
_entity.pdbx_description
1 polymer ?
#
loop_
_entity_poly.entity_id
_entity_poly.type
_entity_poly.pdbx_seq_one_letter_code
_entity_poly.pdbx_strand_id
1 'polypeptide(L)'
;MRSIHRALAGMVLLSLAGGHLAHAQPCVVPLVNVGPTDPVHGFPQYYIDSTNTALQPCLDVVCNPALGLPDPAAPVSFPNNFPIEVFYSRAIAKMTGPAGQTGLLVLALEGSFFNGTQVIPGDQIVFTRMRVRATGLTAGGTYTVTHPYGVETLQASSLGVINFTRDTGRVALQFQLALTGDVGPFLQFATGATPPPAGTIGNPAVDQTVTGSACGTNFFRIEGPGLPPGGMQTNLFNPVIGEIAGVRLHHGLVRPRARLPARQQHDRLQRRQRLYRG
;
A
#
# COMPACT_ATOMS: atom_id res chain seq x y z
N MET A 1 2.48 77.73 25.64
CA MET A 1 2.62 76.49 26.44
C MET A 1 1.69 75.43 25.86
N ARG A 2 2.28 74.29 25.46
CA ARG A 2 1.72 72.92 25.28
C ARG A 2 0.37 72.77 24.54
N SER A 3 0.37 72.24 23.31
CA SER A 3 0.30 70.80 22.94
C SER A 3 -1.19 70.32 22.95
N ILE A 4 -1.77 69.59 22.00
CA ILE A 4 -1.35 68.35 21.33
C ILE A 4 -2.15 68.18 20.03
N HIS A 5 -1.47 67.75 18.96
CA HIS A 5 -2.06 67.38 17.66
C HIS A 5 -2.93 66.12 17.71
N ARG A 6 -4.01 66.13 16.91
CA ARG A 6 -4.83 64.95 16.57
C ARG A 6 -3.97 63.92 15.83
N ALA A 7 -3.79 62.74 16.40
CA ALA A 7 -3.25 61.58 15.69
C ALA A 7 -4.40 60.64 15.30
N LEU A 8 -4.71 60.57 14.00
CA LEU A 8 -5.48 59.46 13.44
C LEU A 8 -4.56 58.24 13.40
N ALA A 9 -4.82 57.25 14.25
CA ALA A 9 -4.20 55.93 14.13
C ALA A 9 -4.97 55.12 13.07
N GLY A 10 -4.42 55.02 11.86
CA GLY A 10 -4.89 54.10 10.84
C GLY A 10 -4.57 52.67 11.28
N MET A 11 -5.61 51.91 11.65
CA MET A 11 -5.49 50.49 11.97
C MET A 11 -5.40 49.71 10.66
N VAL A 12 -4.17 49.47 10.19
CA VAL A 12 -3.89 48.52 9.11
C VAL A 12 -4.13 47.12 9.66
N LEU A 13 -5.24 46.49 9.26
CA LEU A 13 -5.43 45.05 9.43
C LEU A 13 -4.41 44.33 8.55
N LEU A 14 -3.30 43.94 9.16
CA LEU A 14 -2.37 42.98 8.57
C LEU A 14 -3.05 41.61 8.60
N SER A 15 -3.76 41.27 7.53
CA SER A 15 -4.25 39.91 7.29
C SER A 15 -3.04 39.00 7.14
N LEU A 16 -2.66 38.35 8.24
CA LEU A 16 -1.78 37.18 8.24
C LEU A 16 -2.47 36.12 7.37
N ALA A 17 -2.10 36.07 6.09
CA ALA A 17 -2.30 34.89 5.27
C ALA A 17 -1.43 33.79 5.90
N GLY A 18 -1.98 33.11 6.91
CA GLY A 18 -1.45 31.87 7.40
C GLY A 18 -1.49 30.90 6.24
N GLY A 19 -0.38 30.76 5.53
CA GLY A 19 -0.16 29.62 4.65
C GLY A 19 -0.28 28.39 5.52
N HIS A 20 -1.44 27.74 5.48
CA HIS A 20 -1.58 26.43 6.05
C HIS A 20 -0.54 25.56 5.35
N LEU A 21 0.49 25.14 6.10
CA LEU A 21 1.31 24.02 5.69
C LEU A 21 0.34 22.86 5.51
N ALA A 22 -0.03 22.57 4.26
CA ALA A 22 -0.85 21.43 3.91
C ALA A 22 -0.04 20.18 4.27
N HIS A 23 -0.31 19.64 5.46
CA HIS A 23 0.28 18.38 5.89
C HIS A 23 -0.36 17.27 5.07
N ALA A 24 0.46 16.32 4.62
CA ALA A 24 -0.05 15.04 4.17
C ALA A 24 -1.00 14.50 5.24
N GLN A 25 -2.23 14.17 4.86
CA GLN A 25 -3.22 13.66 5.80
C GLN A 25 -3.27 12.15 5.64
N PRO A 26 -2.53 11.39 6.46
CA PRO A 26 -2.54 9.94 6.38
C PRO A 26 -3.88 9.43 6.87
N CYS A 27 -4.45 8.50 6.11
CA CYS A 27 -5.60 7.68 6.50
C CYS A 27 -5.24 6.20 6.43
N VAL A 28 -3.93 5.91 6.42
CA VAL A 28 -3.35 4.57 6.56
C VAL A 28 -3.75 3.95 7.90
N VAL A 29 -4.04 2.65 7.89
CA VAL A 29 -4.03 1.84 9.10
C VAL A 29 -2.83 0.91 9.00
N PRO A 30 -1.76 1.15 9.80
CA PRO A 30 -0.50 0.43 9.65
C PRO A 30 -0.63 -1.09 9.76
N LEU A 31 0.41 -1.77 9.29
CA LEU A 31 0.59 -3.21 9.51
C LEU A 31 0.65 -3.50 11.01
N VAL A 32 0.10 -4.63 11.44
CA VAL A 32 -0.11 -4.94 12.86
C VAL A 32 0.86 -5.97 13.40
N ASN A 33 1.46 -6.80 12.54
CA ASN A 33 2.39 -7.83 12.99
C ASN A 33 3.36 -8.26 11.88
N VAL A 34 4.50 -8.81 12.29
CA VAL A 34 5.48 -9.49 11.43
C VAL A 34 5.75 -10.88 11.99
N GLY A 35 5.85 -11.86 11.11
CA GLY A 35 6.14 -13.24 11.45
C GLY A 35 7.59 -13.48 11.84
N PRO A 36 7.92 -14.72 12.26
CA PRO A 36 9.31 -15.10 12.50
C PRO A 36 10.14 -14.97 11.23
N THR A 37 11.45 -14.79 11.39
CA THR A 37 12.41 -14.83 10.28
C THR A 37 12.51 -16.24 9.73
N ASP A 38 12.42 -16.38 8.41
CA ASP A 38 12.62 -17.66 7.74
C ASP A 38 14.10 -18.08 7.79
N PRO A 39 14.43 -19.30 8.25
CA PRO A 39 15.81 -19.75 8.39
C PRO A 39 16.52 -19.97 7.05
N VAL A 40 15.81 -20.06 5.93
CA VAL A 40 16.39 -20.31 4.60
C VAL A 40 16.95 -19.03 3.98
N HIS A 41 16.17 -17.94 4.00
CA HIS A 41 16.52 -16.72 3.29
C HIS A 41 16.65 -15.47 4.18
N GLY A 42 16.32 -15.58 5.47
CA GLY A 42 16.53 -14.51 6.44
C GLY A 42 15.54 -13.34 6.33
N PHE A 43 14.45 -13.48 5.58
CA PHE A 43 13.34 -12.51 5.58
C PHE A 43 12.19 -13.03 6.44
N PRO A 44 11.34 -12.15 7.00
CA PRO A 44 10.12 -12.56 7.68
C PRO A 44 9.24 -13.50 6.83
N GLN A 45 8.64 -14.49 7.47
CA GLN A 45 7.70 -15.40 6.80
C GLN A 45 6.42 -14.70 6.37
N TYR A 46 5.98 -13.66 7.09
CA TYR A 46 4.81 -12.88 6.72
C TYR A 46 4.77 -11.51 7.38
N TYR A 47 3.91 -10.63 6.86
CA TYR A 47 3.37 -9.45 7.55
C TYR A 47 1.85 -9.52 7.59
N ILE A 48 1.25 -9.05 8.67
CA ILE A 48 -0.21 -9.00 8.86
C ILE A 48 -0.65 -7.55 8.84
N ASP A 49 -1.68 -7.24 8.05
CA ASP A 49 -2.34 -5.94 8.07
C ASP A 49 -3.48 -5.86 9.10
N SER A 50 -4.03 -4.66 9.26
CA SER A 50 -5.13 -4.39 10.19
C SER A 50 -6.46 -5.08 9.85
N THR A 51 -6.56 -5.74 8.69
CA THR A 51 -7.70 -6.57 8.30
C THR A 51 -7.47 -8.06 8.55
N ASN A 52 -6.35 -8.41 9.20
CA ASN A 52 -5.86 -9.78 9.41
C ASN A 52 -5.46 -10.51 8.13
N THR A 53 -5.14 -9.78 7.05
CA THR A 53 -4.53 -10.38 5.85
C THR A 53 -3.05 -10.58 6.12
N ALA A 54 -2.60 -11.83 6.12
CA ALA A 54 -1.20 -12.18 6.23
C ALA A 54 -0.61 -12.44 4.83
N LEU A 55 0.44 -11.72 4.46
CA LEU A 55 1.14 -11.91 3.20
C LEU A 55 2.56 -12.40 3.42
N GLN A 56 2.97 -13.39 2.63
CA GLN A 56 4.33 -13.92 2.58
C GLN A 56 5.12 -13.33 1.42
N PRO A 57 6.47 -13.44 1.40
CA PRO A 57 7.28 -13.03 0.27
C PRO A 57 6.88 -13.73 -1.03
N CYS A 58 6.62 -12.98 -2.10
CA CYS A 58 6.39 -13.51 -3.43
C CYS A 58 7.71 -13.94 -4.09
N LEU A 59 8.07 -15.21 -3.88
CA LEU A 59 9.29 -15.84 -4.36
C LEU A 59 9.03 -16.84 -5.50
N ASP A 60 7.90 -16.72 -6.18
CA ASP A 60 7.59 -17.46 -7.40
C ASP A 60 7.02 -16.55 -8.50
N VAL A 61 6.95 -17.09 -9.71
CA VAL A 61 6.47 -16.39 -10.90
C VAL A 61 4.95 -16.29 -11.01
N VAL A 62 4.20 -17.04 -10.19
CA VAL A 62 2.73 -16.94 -10.13
C VAL A 62 2.36 -15.67 -9.38
N CYS A 63 2.98 -15.42 -8.22
CA CYS A 63 2.78 -14.17 -7.49
C CYS A 63 3.53 -13.00 -8.15
N ASN A 64 4.79 -13.18 -8.55
CA ASN A 64 5.62 -12.13 -9.14
C ASN A 64 6.21 -12.56 -10.50
N PRO A 65 5.51 -12.36 -11.62
CA PRO A 65 5.99 -12.71 -12.96
C PRO A 65 7.29 -12.01 -13.36
N ALA A 66 7.62 -10.88 -12.73
CA ALA A 66 8.85 -10.12 -12.93
C ALA A 66 9.90 -10.41 -11.85
N LEU A 67 9.94 -11.65 -11.32
CA LEU A 67 10.92 -12.08 -10.33
C LEU A 67 12.34 -11.98 -10.90
N GLY A 68 13.13 -11.04 -10.41
CA GLY A 68 14.47 -10.75 -10.92
C GLY A 68 15.53 -11.69 -10.37
N LEU A 69 15.63 -12.90 -10.92
CA LEU A 69 16.67 -13.88 -10.59
C LEU A 69 17.92 -13.73 -11.46
N PRO A 70 19.14 -13.99 -10.92
CA PRO A 70 20.34 -14.12 -11.73
C PRO A 70 20.23 -15.17 -12.85
N ASP A 71 19.65 -16.33 -12.56
CA ASP A 71 19.28 -17.36 -13.52
C ASP A 71 17.76 -17.65 -13.42
N PRO A 72 16.94 -17.10 -14.35
CA PRO A 72 15.50 -17.31 -14.37
C PRO A 72 15.06 -18.75 -14.67
N ALA A 73 15.95 -19.61 -15.18
CA ALA A 73 15.63 -21.01 -15.47
C ALA A 73 15.88 -21.94 -14.27
N ALA A 74 16.63 -21.47 -13.27
CA ALA A 74 16.90 -22.21 -12.05
C ALA A 74 15.90 -21.86 -10.92
N PRO A 75 15.65 -22.77 -9.96
CA PRO A 75 14.81 -22.47 -8.80
C PRO A 75 15.38 -21.32 -7.96
N VAL A 76 14.50 -20.63 -7.24
CA VAL A 76 14.92 -19.65 -6.21
C VAL A 76 15.75 -20.37 -5.15
N SER A 77 16.94 -19.85 -4.89
CA SER A 77 17.89 -20.42 -3.93
C SER A 77 18.72 -19.32 -3.31
N PHE A 78 18.59 -19.15 -1.99
CA PHE A 78 19.35 -18.17 -1.25
C PHE A 78 20.77 -18.68 -0.93
N PRO A 79 21.84 -17.88 -1.10
CA PRO A 79 21.86 -16.51 -1.64
C PRO A 79 22.08 -16.44 -3.17
N ASN A 80 22.47 -17.54 -3.82
CA ASN A 80 23.10 -17.50 -5.14
C ASN A 80 22.14 -17.21 -6.31
N ASN A 81 20.91 -17.73 -6.26
CA ASN A 81 19.87 -17.48 -7.26
C ASN A 81 18.62 -16.90 -6.59
N PHE A 82 18.75 -15.68 -6.05
CA PHE A 82 17.73 -15.03 -5.23
C PHE A 82 17.51 -13.60 -5.71
N PRO A 83 16.28 -13.06 -5.64
CA PRO A 83 16.03 -11.69 -6.11
C PRO A 83 16.60 -10.64 -5.14
N ILE A 84 17.09 -9.54 -5.69
CA ILE A 84 17.55 -8.38 -4.89
C ILE A 84 16.35 -7.60 -4.31
N GLU A 85 15.21 -7.64 -4.98
CA GLU A 85 13.94 -7.07 -4.53
C GLU A 85 12.93 -8.18 -4.25
N VAL A 86 12.45 -8.25 -3.02
CA VAL A 86 11.48 -9.23 -2.53
C VAL A 86 10.19 -8.49 -2.20
N PHE A 87 9.04 -8.90 -2.73
CA PHE A 87 7.77 -8.19 -2.45
C PHE A 87 6.85 -9.03 -1.60
N TYR A 88 6.39 -8.50 -0.48
CA TYR A 88 5.24 -9.04 0.26
C TYR A 88 3.93 -8.50 -0.33
N SER A 89 3.94 -7.24 -0.73
CA SER A 89 2.89 -6.64 -1.53
C SER A 89 3.44 -5.55 -2.44
N ARG A 90 2.81 -5.36 -3.59
CA ARG A 90 3.08 -4.24 -4.50
C ARG A 90 1.85 -3.91 -5.32
N ALA A 91 1.47 -2.65 -5.37
CA ALA A 91 0.44 -2.13 -6.24
C ALA A 91 1.00 -0.93 -7.02
N ILE A 92 0.90 -0.99 -8.35
CA ILE A 92 1.39 0.06 -9.24
C ILE A 92 0.22 0.65 -10.01
N ALA A 93 0.10 1.97 -10.04
CA ALA A 93 -0.84 2.68 -10.91
C ALA A 93 -0.08 3.57 -11.88
N LYS A 94 -0.51 3.58 -13.15
CA LYS A 94 0.06 4.40 -14.22
C LYS A 94 -1.05 5.18 -14.91
N MET A 95 -0.76 6.41 -15.32
CA MET A 95 -1.67 7.22 -16.09
C MET A 95 -0.94 8.16 -17.04
N THR A 96 -1.60 8.50 -18.14
CA THR A 96 -1.15 9.50 -19.11
C THR A 96 -2.18 10.62 -19.18
N GLY A 97 -1.71 11.86 -19.09
CA GLY A 97 -2.54 13.06 -19.22
C GLY A 97 -2.81 13.42 -20.67
N PRO A 98 -3.79 14.31 -20.94
CA PRO A 98 -4.23 14.65 -22.29
C PRO A 98 -3.16 15.36 -23.13
N ALA A 99 -2.17 16.00 -22.52
CA ALA A 99 -1.07 16.65 -23.21
C ALA A 99 0.26 15.86 -23.11
N GLY A 100 0.18 14.56 -22.84
CA GLY A 100 1.35 13.67 -22.77
C GLY A 100 2.05 13.65 -21.41
N GLN A 101 1.45 14.23 -20.37
CA GLN A 101 1.94 14.08 -19.00
C GLN A 101 1.93 12.61 -18.59
N THR A 102 2.82 12.20 -17.70
CA THR A 102 2.81 10.85 -17.14
C THR A 102 2.73 10.88 -15.63
N GLY A 103 2.11 9.86 -15.05
CA GLY A 103 2.08 9.62 -13.61
C GLY A 103 2.30 8.13 -13.32
N LEU A 104 3.14 7.85 -12.33
CA LEU A 104 3.43 6.53 -11.78
C LEU A 104 3.34 6.59 -10.26
N LEU A 105 2.52 5.72 -9.69
CA LEU A 105 2.45 5.44 -8.27
C LEU A 105 2.98 4.02 -8.02
N VAL A 106 3.83 3.86 -7.01
CA VAL A 106 4.21 2.55 -6.46
C VAL A 106 3.93 2.54 -4.97
N LEU A 107 3.14 1.58 -4.52
CA LEU A 107 2.86 1.29 -3.12
C LEU A 107 3.32 -0.13 -2.84
N ALA A 108 4.22 -0.33 -1.87
CA ALA A 108 4.77 -1.66 -1.61
C ALA A 108 5.16 -1.89 -0.15
N LEU A 109 5.17 -3.17 0.23
CA LEU A 109 5.97 -3.69 1.32
C LEU A 109 7.08 -4.55 0.69
N GLU A 110 8.30 -4.05 0.78
CA GLU A 110 9.43 -4.51 -0.02
C GLU A 110 10.59 -4.92 0.90
N GLY A 111 11.07 -6.14 0.70
CA GLY A 111 12.36 -6.61 1.17
C GLY A 111 13.45 -6.34 0.15
N SER A 112 14.66 -6.05 0.64
CA SER A 112 15.87 -5.97 -0.17
C SER A 112 17.08 -6.25 0.71
N PHE A 113 18.27 -5.89 0.23
CA PHE A 113 19.52 -5.88 0.98
C PHE A 113 19.95 -4.42 1.16
N PHE A 114 20.68 -4.10 2.23
CA PHE A 114 20.96 -2.73 2.65
C PHE A 114 21.40 -1.79 1.50
N ASN A 115 22.35 -2.24 0.68
CA ASN A 115 22.84 -1.50 -0.49
C ASN A 115 21.97 -1.66 -1.76
N GLY A 116 21.08 -2.66 -1.79
CA GLY A 116 20.12 -2.89 -2.89
C GLY A 116 20.75 -3.30 -4.23
N THR A 117 22.00 -3.75 -4.23
CA THR A 117 22.74 -4.10 -5.45
C THR A 117 23.16 -5.56 -5.52
N GLN A 118 23.23 -6.26 -4.38
CA GLN A 118 23.67 -7.64 -4.26
C GLN A 118 22.91 -8.34 -3.14
N VAL A 119 22.75 -9.65 -3.28
CA VAL A 119 22.22 -10.52 -2.23
C VAL A 119 23.34 -10.79 -1.23
N ILE A 120 23.26 -10.18 -0.04
CA ILE A 120 24.24 -10.32 1.03
C ILE A 120 23.54 -10.88 2.28
N PRO A 121 23.82 -12.12 2.70
CA PRO A 121 23.30 -12.64 3.96
C PRO A 121 23.65 -11.75 5.15
N GLY A 122 22.66 -11.37 5.94
CA GLY A 122 22.81 -10.44 7.07
C GLY A 122 22.43 -9.00 6.74
N ASP A 123 22.28 -8.64 5.46
CA ASP A 123 21.92 -7.28 5.03
C ASP A 123 20.43 -7.12 4.75
N GLN A 124 19.59 -8.12 5.03
CA GLN A 124 18.16 -8.07 4.74
C GLN A 124 17.51 -6.86 5.41
N ILE A 125 16.81 -6.07 4.60
CA ILE A 125 15.96 -4.95 5.03
C ILE A 125 14.55 -5.22 4.54
N VAL A 126 13.54 -4.77 5.30
CA VAL A 126 12.15 -4.69 4.81
C VAL A 126 11.61 -3.31 5.15
N PHE A 127 10.94 -2.69 4.19
CA PHE A 127 10.42 -1.33 4.33
C PHE A 127 9.10 -1.16 3.58
N THR A 128 8.27 -0.24 4.03
CA THR A 128 7.16 0.26 3.20
C THR A 128 7.70 1.26 2.20
N ARG A 129 7.13 1.29 1.00
CA ARG A 129 7.47 2.24 -0.05
C ARG A 129 6.23 2.93 -0.56
N MET A 130 6.30 4.26 -0.61
CA MET A 130 5.44 5.09 -1.43
C MET A 130 6.31 5.90 -2.39
N ARG A 131 6.05 5.76 -3.69
CA ARG A 131 6.78 6.48 -4.74
C ARG A 131 5.82 7.10 -5.72
N VAL A 132 6.06 8.36 -6.03
CA VAL A 132 5.39 9.09 -7.09
C VAL A 132 6.45 9.57 -8.09
N ARG A 133 6.26 9.22 -9.36
CA ARG A 133 6.98 9.82 -10.48
C ARG A 133 5.96 10.49 -11.40
N ALA A 134 6.24 11.69 -11.86
CA ALA A 134 5.43 12.34 -12.87
C ALA A 134 6.27 13.25 -13.76
N THR A 135 5.88 13.39 -15.03
CA THR A 135 6.58 14.20 -16.03
C THR A 135 5.60 15.02 -16.87
N GLY A 136 6.13 16.03 -17.59
CA GLY A 136 5.29 16.92 -18.41
C GLY A 136 4.48 17.92 -17.58
N LEU A 137 4.85 18.11 -16.32
CA LEU A 137 4.18 19.04 -15.42
C LEU A 137 4.68 20.48 -15.65
N THR A 138 3.92 21.46 -15.16
CA THR A 138 4.38 22.85 -15.10
C THR A 138 5.59 22.95 -14.16
N ALA A 139 6.69 23.48 -14.67
CA ALA A 139 7.93 23.67 -13.91
C ALA A 139 7.69 24.48 -12.62
N GLY A 140 8.19 23.98 -11.48
CA GLY A 140 7.99 24.62 -10.17
C GLY A 140 6.56 24.55 -9.62
N GLY A 141 5.61 23.96 -10.37
CA GLY A 141 4.21 23.83 -9.98
C GLY A 141 4.04 22.94 -8.75
N THR A 142 3.06 23.27 -7.91
CA THR A 142 2.66 22.47 -6.75
C THR A 142 1.47 21.58 -7.11
N TYR A 143 1.56 20.31 -6.77
CA TYR A 143 0.58 19.29 -7.12
C TYR A 143 0.07 18.57 -5.88
N THR A 144 -1.25 18.35 -5.84
CA THR A 144 -1.90 17.48 -4.87
C THR A 144 -1.99 16.08 -5.46
N VAL A 145 -1.44 15.10 -4.75
CA VAL A 145 -1.43 13.70 -5.17
C VAL A 145 -2.29 12.90 -4.20
N THR A 146 -3.44 12.41 -4.66
CA THR A 146 -4.31 11.53 -3.88
C THR A 146 -4.04 10.08 -4.27
N HIS A 147 -3.83 9.22 -3.28
CA HIS A 147 -3.55 7.80 -3.45
C HIS A 147 -4.25 6.96 -2.36
N PRO A 148 -4.23 5.62 -2.46
CA PRO A 148 -4.93 4.75 -1.50
C PRO A 148 -4.58 4.86 -0.02
N TYR A 149 -3.48 5.51 0.35
CA TYR A 149 -3.05 5.64 1.75
C TYR A 149 -3.00 7.09 2.24
N GLY A 150 -3.37 8.06 1.40
CA GLY A 150 -3.42 9.45 1.81
C GLY A 150 -3.32 10.44 0.65
N VAL A 151 -2.92 11.64 1.02
CA VAL A 151 -2.71 12.77 0.11
C VAL A 151 -1.34 13.35 0.35
N GLU A 152 -0.60 13.62 -0.72
CA GLU A 152 0.68 14.32 -0.70
C GLU A 152 0.55 15.67 -1.39
N THR A 153 1.35 16.64 -0.95
CA THR A 153 1.57 17.90 -1.69
C THR A 153 3.02 17.91 -2.16
N LEU A 154 3.22 17.80 -3.48
CA LEU A 154 4.54 17.64 -4.10
C LEU A 154 4.82 18.77 -5.09
N GLN A 155 6.04 19.28 -5.10
CA GLN A 155 6.46 20.28 -6.07
C GLN A 155 7.20 19.62 -7.24
N ALA A 156 6.85 19.99 -8.46
CA ALA A 156 7.62 19.63 -9.64
C ALA A 156 8.93 20.43 -9.71
N SER A 157 10.00 19.80 -10.19
CA SER A 157 11.28 20.46 -10.44
C SER A 157 11.18 21.54 -11.53
N SER A 158 12.28 22.25 -11.78
CA SER A 158 12.40 23.18 -12.92
C SER A 158 12.23 22.50 -14.29
N LEU A 159 12.31 21.18 -14.35
CA LEU A 159 12.08 20.38 -15.56
C LEU A 159 10.64 19.84 -15.66
N GLY A 160 9.74 20.22 -14.74
CA GLY A 160 8.37 19.70 -14.74
C GLY A 160 8.29 18.22 -14.34
N VAL A 161 9.16 17.79 -13.41
CA VAL A 161 9.26 16.40 -12.95
C VAL A 161 9.03 16.31 -11.46
N ILE A 162 8.16 15.38 -11.04
CA ILE A 162 8.10 14.89 -9.65
C ILE A 162 8.90 13.61 -9.56
N ASN A 163 9.83 13.56 -8.60
CA ASN A 163 10.68 12.40 -8.31
C ASN A 163 10.66 12.10 -6.80
N PHE A 164 9.50 11.71 -6.27
CA PHE A 164 9.30 11.48 -4.84
C PHE A 164 9.40 10.00 -4.44
N THR A 165 10.06 9.70 -3.32
CA THR A 165 10.03 8.37 -2.69
C THR A 165 10.14 8.53 -1.17
N ARG A 166 9.25 7.83 -0.45
CA ARG A 166 9.30 7.65 1.00
C ARG A 166 9.39 6.15 1.27
N ASP A 167 10.52 5.75 1.85
CA ASP A 167 10.75 4.38 2.32
C ASP A 167 10.82 4.40 3.86
N THR A 168 10.05 3.55 4.55
CA THR A 168 9.99 3.51 6.03
C THR A 168 10.38 2.13 6.55
N GLY A 169 11.28 2.08 7.53
CA GLY A 169 11.75 0.82 8.15
C GLY A 169 13.03 0.23 7.56
N ARG A 170 13.75 1.00 6.73
CA ARG A 170 14.93 0.58 5.96
C ARG A 170 16.19 0.41 6.82
N VAL A 171 16.17 -0.53 7.76
CA VAL A 171 17.27 -0.84 8.70
C VAL A 171 17.52 -2.35 8.71
N ALA A 172 18.78 -2.75 8.56
CA ALA A 172 19.17 -4.16 8.43
C ALA A 172 18.69 -4.98 9.63
N LEU A 173 18.02 -6.10 9.34
CA LEU A 173 17.51 -7.09 10.29
C LEU A 173 16.49 -6.55 11.33
N GLN A 174 16.04 -5.30 11.20
CA GLN A 174 15.04 -4.69 12.08
C GLN A 174 13.65 -4.67 11.44
N PHE A 175 13.15 -5.86 11.09
CA PHE A 175 11.92 -6.05 10.31
C PHE A 175 10.66 -5.43 10.93
N GLN A 176 10.62 -5.28 12.25
CA GLN A 176 9.52 -4.62 12.96
C GLN A 176 9.34 -3.15 12.55
N LEU A 177 10.40 -2.47 12.08
CA LEU A 177 10.31 -1.06 11.73
C LEU A 177 9.44 -0.81 10.49
N ALA A 178 9.20 -1.81 9.64
CA ALA A 178 8.25 -1.71 8.54
C ALA A 178 6.80 -1.51 9.03
N LEU A 179 6.46 -1.90 10.27
CA LEU A 179 5.13 -1.68 10.86
C LEU A 179 4.86 -0.20 11.17
N THR A 180 5.89 0.64 11.22
CA THR A 180 5.76 2.08 11.45
C THR A 180 5.47 2.87 10.17
N GLY A 181 5.39 2.17 9.04
CA GLY A 181 5.17 2.75 7.73
C GLY A 181 3.71 3.10 7.42
N ASP A 182 3.55 3.69 6.25
CA ASP A 182 2.35 4.31 5.71
C ASP A 182 1.69 3.46 4.61
N VAL A 183 1.90 2.14 4.66
CA VAL A 183 1.29 1.16 3.77
C VAL A 183 0.44 0.20 4.60
N GLY A 184 -0.87 0.18 4.32
CA GLY A 184 -1.83 -0.65 5.03
C GLY A 184 -3.23 -0.02 5.12
N PRO A 185 -4.32 -0.83 5.10
CA PRO A 185 -4.36 -2.27 4.80
C PRO A 185 -3.85 -2.62 3.40
N PHE A 186 -3.52 -3.88 3.13
CA PHE A 186 -3.07 -4.28 1.80
C PHE A 186 -4.20 -4.08 0.78
N LEU A 187 -3.87 -3.47 -0.37
CA LEU A 187 -4.82 -3.32 -1.46
C LEU A 187 -5.10 -4.68 -2.10
N GLN A 188 -6.38 -4.99 -2.29
CA GLN A 188 -6.83 -6.27 -2.84
C GLN A 188 -7.59 -6.04 -4.13
N PHE A 189 -7.61 -7.04 -5.01
CA PHE A 189 -8.45 -7.07 -6.20
C PHE A 189 -9.91 -6.77 -5.84
N ALA A 190 -10.52 -5.83 -6.57
CA ALA A 190 -11.95 -5.58 -6.50
C ALA A 190 -12.65 -6.10 -7.77
N THR A 191 -12.26 -5.59 -8.93
CA THR A 191 -12.79 -6.01 -10.24
C THR A 191 -11.71 -5.96 -11.31
N GLY A 192 -11.84 -6.75 -12.36
CA GLY A 192 -10.91 -6.79 -13.49
C GLY A 192 -11.31 -7.88 -14.47
N ALA A 193 -10.68 -7.88 -15.66
CA ALA A 193 -10.99 -8.85 -16.72
C ALA A 193 -10.65 -10.29 -16.31
N THR A 194 -9.55 -10.46 -15.56
CA THR A 194 -9.08 -11.75 -15.08
C THR A 194 -8.93 -11.70 -13.55
N PRO A 195 -9.57 -12.62 -12.80
CA PRO A 195 -9.40 -12.67 -11.35
C PRO A 195 -7.96 -13.03 -10.97
N PRO A 196 -7.55 -12.77 -9.71
CA PRO A 196 -6.24 -13.20 -9.20
C PRO A 196 -6.05 -14.71 -9.27
N PRO A 197 -4.81 -15.20 -9.48
CA PRO A 197 -4.46 -16.58 -9.18
C PRO A 197 -4.90 -17.00 -7.76
N ALA A 198 -5.17 -18.29 -7.57
CA ALA A 198 -5.53 -18.79 -6.25
C ALA A 198 -4.39 -18.53 -5.24
N GLY A 199 -4.75 -18.01 -4.07
CA GLY A 199 -3.78 -17.71 -3.01
C GLY A 199 -3.12 -16.33 -3.12
N THR A 200 -3.47 -15.49 -4.10
CA THR A 200 -2.96 -14.12 -4.19
C THR A 200 -4.05 -13.07 -3.92
N ILE A 201 -3.64 -11.87 -3.50
CA ILE A 201 -4.55 -10.73 -3.29
C ILE A 201 -4.83 -9.92 -4.57
N GLY A 202 -4.09 -10.19 -5.65
CA GLY A 202 -4.17 -9.43 -6.90
C GLY A 202 -3.66 -10.22 -8.08
N ASN A 203 -4.02 -9.75 -9.28
CA ASN A 203 -3.52 -10.30 -10.52
C ASN A 203 -2.30 -9.49 -11.00
N PRO A 204 -1.11 -10.08 -11.15
CA PRO A 204 0.08 -9.34 -11.55
C PRO A 204 0.19 -9.08 -13.07
N ALA A 205 -0.71 -9.63 -13.88
CA ALA A 205 -0.60 -9.63 -15.34
C ALA A 205 -1.59 -8.70 -16.05
N VAL A 206 -2.64 -8.24 -15.37
CA VAL A 206 -3.70 -7.43 -16.00
C VAL A 206 -4.10 -6.23 -15.14
N ASP A 207 -4.60 -5.20 -15.82
CA ASP A 207 -5.21 -4.04 -15.18
C ASP A 207 -6.45 -4.46 -14.39
N GLN A 208 -6.51 -4.00 -13.15
CA GLN A 208 -7.62 -4.25 -12.24
C GLN A 208 -7.91 -3.02 -11.39
N THR A 209 -9.12 -2.93 -10.86
CA THR A 209 -9.41 -2.02 -9.76
C THR A 209 -9.11 -2.70 -8.43
N VAL A 210 -8.85 -1.89 -7.41
CA VAL A 210 -8.52 -2.36 -6.06
C VAL A 210 -9.53 -1.89 -5.02
N THR A 211 -9.51 -2.53 -3.87
CA THR A 211 -10.16 -2.12 -2.63
C THR A 211 -9.18 -2.22 -1.47
N GLY A 212 -9.58 -1.79 -0.27
CA GLY A 212 -8.77 -1.88 0.96
C GLY A 212 -8.20 -0.55 1.44
N SER A 213 -8.35 0.53 0.66
CA SER A 213 -8.00 1.88 1.12
C SER A 213 -8.85 2.30 2.33
N ALA A 214 -8.21 2.55 3.47
CA ALA A 214 -8.88 3.14 4.64
C ALA A 214 -9.26 4.62 4.44
N CYS A 215 -8.71 5.26 3.40
CA CYS A 215 -9.07 6.60 2.96
C CYS A 215 -10.33 6.64 2.08
N GLY A 216 -10.84 5.48 1.64
CA GLY A 216 -11.87 5.40 0.60
C GLY A 216 -11.37 5.81 -0.79
N THR A 217 -10.05 5.94 -0.99
CA THR A 217 -9.43 6.41 -2.23
C THR A 217 -8.78 5.25 -2.99
N ASN A 218 -9.57 4.37 -3.59
CA ASN A 218 -9.04 3.26 -4.39
C ASN A 218 -8.58 3.68 -5.82
N PHE A 219 -7.94 4.84 -5.92
CA PHE A 219 -7.48 5.45 -7.16
C PHE A 219 -6.22 6.27 -6.92
N PHE A 220 -5.52 6.61 -8.01
CA PHE A 220 -4.38 7.51 -8.03
C PHE A 220 -4.74 8.74 -8.85
N ARG A 221 -4.64 9.93 -8.25
CA ARG A 221 -4.96 11.22 -8.87
C ARG A 221 -3.85 12.24 -8.64
N ILE A 222 -3.55 13.05 -9.65
CA ILE A 222 -2.67 14.21 -9.57
C ILE A 222 -3.45 15.44 -10.03
N GLU A 223 -3.52 16.44 -9.17
CA GLU A 223 -4.18 17.73 -9.41
C GLU A 223 -3.15 18.86 -9.28
N GLY A 224 -3.24 19.88 -10.14
CA GLY A 224 -2.33 21.02 -10.09
C GLY A 224 -2.29 21.82 -11.39
N PRO A 225 -1.38 22.81 -11.49
CA PRO A 225 -1.30 23.69 -12.65
C PRO A 225 -0.99 22.92 -13.94
N GLY A 226 -1.58 23.38 -15.04
CA GLY A 226 -1.39 22.79 -16.37
C GLY A 226 -2.12 21.46 -16.61
N LEU A 227 -2.79 20.91 -15.60
CA LEU A 227 -3.67 19.74 -15.72
C LEU A 227 -5.13 20.17 -15.94
N PRO A 228 -5.99 19.32 -16.54
CA PRO A 228 -7.41 19.61 -16.67
C PRO A 228 -8.09 19.81 -15.30
N PRO A 229 -9.27 20.45 -15.24
CA PRO A 229 -10.05 20.56 -14.01
C PRO A 229 -10.30 19.18 -13.38
N GLY A 230 -10.00 19.04 -12.08
CA GLY A 230 -10.05 17.74 -11.38
C GLY A 230 -8.83 16.83 -11.62
N GLY A 231 -7.82 17.31 -12.36
CA GLY A 231 -6.55 16.62 -12.57
C GLY A 231 -6.62 15.41 -13.51
N MET A 232 -5.56 14.61 -13.48
CA MET A 232 -5.50 13.30 -14.13
C MET A 232 -5.66 12.21 -13.09
N GLN A 233 -6.42 11.16 -13.41
CA GLN A 233 -6.73 10.07 -12.48
C GLN A 233 -6.79 8.72 -13.18
N THR A 234 -6.39 7.68 -12.46
CA THR A 234 -6.67 6.28 -12.80
C THR A 234 -7.12 5.52 -11.55
N ASN A 235 -8.00 4.54 -11.72
CA ASN A 235 -8.30 3.53 -10.70
C ASN A 235 -7.78 2.15 -11.08
N LEU A 236 -6.97 2.06 -12.15
CA LEU A 236 -6.38 0.82 -12.62
C LEU A 236 -4.98 0.64 -12.01
N PHE A 237 -4.77 -0.55 -11.47
CA PHE A 237 -3.52 -0.98 -10.88
C PHE A 237 -3.02 -2.24 -11.59
N ASN A 238 -1.74 -2.21 -11.98
CA ASN A 238 -1.02 -3.31 -12.58
C ASN A 238 0.51 -3.07 -12.51
N PRO A 239 1.29 -4.00 -11.93
CA PRO A 239 0.84 -5.21 -11.24
C PRO A 239 0.22 -4.93 -9.86
N VAL A 240 -0.64 -5.85 -9.40
CA VAL A 240 -1.00 -6.02 -7.98
C VAL A 240 -0.50 -7.39 -7.54
N ILE A 241 0.45 -7.40 -6.60
CA ILE A 241 1.19 -8.57 -6.12
C ILE A 241 0.96 -8.70 -4.62
N GLY A 242 0.81 -9.95 -4.17
CA GLY A 242 0.86 -10.35 -2.77
C GLY A 242 0.31 -11.76 -2.62
N GLU A 243 1.02 -12.60 -1.88
CA GLU A 243 0.69 -14.01 -1.69
C GLU A 243 0.23 -14.25 -0.26
N ILE A 244 -0.94 -14.88 -0.10
CA ILE A 244 -1.55 -15.14 1.20
C ILE A 244 -0.70 -16.18 1.94
N ALA A 245 -0.19 -15.80 3.09
CA ALA A 245 0.57 -16.68 3.95
C ALA A 245 -0.33 -17.75 4.58
N GLY A 246 0.15 -18.99 4.62
CA GLY A 246 -0.50 -20.12 5.30
C GLY A 246 -0.43 -20.03 6.83
N VAL A 247 -0.78 -18.89 7.43
CA VAL A 247 -0.70 -18.70 8.88
C VAL A 247 -1.89 -19.38 9.54
N ARG A 248 -1.64 -20.44 10.31
CA ARG A 248 -2.62 -20.90 11.31
C ARG A 248 -2.60 -19.90 12.46
N LEU A 249 -3.41 -18.86 12.37
CA LEU A 249 -3.66 -17.99 13.52
C LEU A 249 -4.22 -18.88 14.63
N HIS A 250 -3.47 -19.02 15.73
CA HIS A 250 -3.94 -19.71 16.94
C HIS A 250 -4.99 -18.84 17.65
N HIS A 251 -6.10 -18.57 16.97
CA HIS A 251 -7.34 -18.09 17.58
C HIS A 251 -8.45 -19.02 17.12
N GLY A 252 -9.14 -19.60 18.12
CA GLY A 252 -9.96 -20.78 17.97
C GLY A 252 -10.98 -20.73 16.83
N LEU A 253 -11.26 -21.91 16.29
CA LEU A 253 -12.39 -22.23 15.43
C LEU A 253 -13.67 -21.46 15.83
N VAL A 254 -13.90 -20.28 15.27
CA VAL A 254 -15.26 -19.84 14.99
C VAL A 254 -15.64 -20.58 13.71
N ARG A 255 -16.05 -21.84 13.88
CA ARG A 255 -16.80 -22.51 12.82
C ARG A 255 -17.99 -21.61 12.51
N PRO A 256 -18.24 -21.24 11.24
CA PRO A 256 -19.57 -20.78 10.86
C PRO A 256 -20.52 -21.87 11.34
N ARG A 257 -21.49 -21.53 12.20
CA ARG A 257 -22.60 -22.44 12.46
C ARG A 257 -23.24 -22.68 11.10
N ALA A 258 -22.93 -23.81 10.47
CA ALA A 258 -23.72 -24.31 9.36
C ALA A 258 -25.17 -24.31 9.87
N ARG A 259 -26.04 -23.51 9.23
CA ARG A 259 -27.47 -23.62 9.47
C ARG A 259 -27.83 -25.06 9.11
N LEU A 260 -28.14 -25.85 10.13
CA LEU A 260 -28.73 -27.17 9.93
C LEU A 260 -29.94 -27.00 9.01
N PRO A 261 -30.09 -27.80 7.95
CA PRO A 261 -31.26 -27.75 7.09
C PRO A 261 -32.53 -27.94 7.94
N ALA A 262 -33.61 -27.24 7.61
CA ALA A 262 -34.82 -27.10 8.43
C ALA A 262 -35.38 -28.43 8.98
N ARG A 263 -35.20 -29.54 8.24
CA ARG A 263 -35.56 -30.90 8.70
C ARG A 263 -34.85 -31.32 9.99
N GLN A 264 -33.56 -31.02 10.15
CA GLN A 264 -32.80 -31.40 11.34
C GLN A 264 -33.08 -30.49 12.55
N GLN A 265 -33.57 -29.27 12.34
CA GLN A 265 -34.04 -28.41 13.43
C GLN A 265 -35.37 -28.90 14.01
N HIS A 266 -36.26 -29.41 13.15
CA HIS A 266 -37.55 -29.97 13.57
C HIS A 266 -37.38 -31.24 14.42
N ASP A 267 -36.47 -32.14 14.04
CA ASP A 267 -36.16 -33.35 14.82
C ASP A 267 -35.54 -33.05 16.19
N ARG A 268 -34.71 -32.00 16.28
CA ARG A 268 -34.14 -31.56 17.57
C ARG A 268 -35.18 -30.98 18.51
N LEU A 269 -36.17 -30.24 17.97
CA LEU A 269 -37.28 -29.70 18.76
C LEU A 269 -38.18 -30.82 19.28
N GLN A 270 -38.50 -31.82 18.46
CA GLN A 270 -39.32 -32.95 18.90
C GLN A 270 -38.60 -33.84 19.92
N ARG A 271 -37.29 -34.06 19.78
CA ARG A 271 -36.51 -34.79 20.81
C ARG A 271 -36.45 -34.03 22.13
N ARG A 272 -36.34 -32.69 22.11
CA ARG A 272 -36.38 -31.88 23.34
C ARG A 272 -37.75 -31.91 24.02
N GLN A 273 -38.85 -31.90 23.28
CA GLN A 273 -40.20 -31.96 23.86
C GLN A 273 -40.52 -33.33 24.49
N ARG A 274 -39.94 -34.43 23.99
CA ARG A 274 -40.09 -35.76 24.62
C ARG A 274 -39.32 -35.92 25.93
N LEU A 275 -38.22 -35.19 26.12
CA LEU A 275 -37.42 -35.21 27.35
C LEU A 275 -38.03 -34.42 28.52
N TYR A 276 -39.06 -33.61 28.26
CA TYR A 276 -39.76 -32.80 29.28
C TYR A 276 -41.17 -33.34 29.64
N ARG A 277 -41.54 -34.53 29.15
CA ARG A 277 -42.82 -35.20 29.44
C ARG A 277 -42.64 -36.61 30.03
N GLY A 278 -41.48 -36.89 30.61
CA GLY A 278 -41.21 -38.10 31.40
C GLY A 278 -40.89 -37.72 32.82
#